data_AF-A0A7V9QF83-F1
#
_entry.id   AF-A0A7V9QF83-F1
#
_cell.length_a   1.000
_cell.length_b   1.000
_cell.length_c   1.000
_cell.angle_alpha   90.00
_cell.angle_beta   90.00
_cell.angle_gamma   90.00
#
_symmetry.space_group_name_H-M   'P 1'
#
loop_
_entity.id
_entity.type
_entity.pdbx_description
1 polymer ?
#
loop_
_entity_poly.entity_id
_entity_poly.type
_entity_poly.pdbx_seq_one_letter_code
_entity_poly.pdbx_strand_id
1 'polypeptide(L)'
;MLNLSKLGLMGLIVFGLSACDDTTGPGGGGEMQISAVGDASSAPGGSSSSESTASGGESSSTAGSAEGTVEFRARVFVRTTAGEWVEVTRRGAESASVQASGTGQAALVTSARVAAGSYNRVRVRFEEVNANVTSFRIGVGTLLTGSFHVQSEGGHAGTVERDGSFEIRGGSSSRLLIDLNSGAWLSRANTQTRAVSRADFETAVRLRVE
;
A
#
# COMPACT_ATOMS: atom_id res chain seq x y z
N MET A 1 61.24 37.54 -50.86
CA MET A 1 60.69 38.90 -50.66
C MET A 1 59.59 38.81 -49.61
N LEU A 2 59.74 39.59 -48.52
CA LEU A 2 58.73 40.19 -47.63
C LEU A 2 57.43 39.39 -47.37
N ASN A 3 57.00 39.09 -46.14
CA ASN A 3 56.85 40.07 -45.07
C ASN A 3 56.68 39.42 -43.69
N LEU A 4 57.33 40.05 -42.72
CA LEU A 4 57.26 39.86 -41.28
C LEU A 4 56.22 40.85 -40.74
N SER A 5 55.23 40.40 -39.95
CA SER A 5 54.36 41.17 -39.02
C SER A 5 53.11 40.33 -38.77
N LYS A 6 52.50 40.23 -37.59
CA LYS A 6 52.61 40.92 -36.30
C LYS A 6 51.68 40.14 -35.34
N LEU A 7 51.97 40.25 -34.05
CA LEU A 7 51.04 40.34 -32.91
C LEU A 7 49.71 39.55 -33.06
N GLY A 8 49.47 38.51 -32.28
CA GLY A 8 49.40 38.65 -30.83
C GLY A 8 47.94 38.66 -30.43
N LEU A 9 47.45 37.52 -29.93
CA LEU A 9 46.38 37.52 -28.94
C LEU A 9 46.50 36.22 -28.15
N MET A 10 47.05 36.37 -26.96
CA MET A 10 47.09 35.39 -25.90
C MET A 10 45.65 35.21 -25.41
N GLY A 11 44.91 34.36 -26.11
CA GLY A 11 43.57 33.93 -25.72
C GLY A 11 43.69 32.95 -24.56
N LEU A 12 43.80 33.47 -23.34
CA LEU A 12 43.55 32.73 -22.12
C LEU A 12 42.07 32.34 -22.13
N ILE A 13 41.74 31.18 -22.70
CA ILE A 13 40.44 30.54 -22.50
C ILE A 13 40.44 30.09 -21.05
N VAL A 14 39.91 30.94 -20.18
CA VAL A 14 39.41 30.53 -18.88
C VAL A 14 38.28 29.57 -19.20
N PHE A 15 38.55 28.27 -19.08
CA PHE A 15 37.52 27.27 -18.91
C PHE A 15 36.73 27.70 -17.68
N GLY A 16 35.61 28.39 -17.92
CA GLY A 16 34.51 28.45 -16.98
C GLY A 16 34.01 27.02 -16.83
N LEU A 17 34.71 26.24 -16.02
CA LEU A 17 34.08 25.19 -15.23
C LEU A 17 33.07 25.94 -14.38
N SER A 18 31.91 26.20 -14.95
CA SER A 18 30.68 26.19 -14.18
C SER A 18 30.58 24.75 -13.69
N ALA A 19 31.33 24.46 -12.63
CA ALA A 19 30.92 23.49 -11.65
C ALA A 19 29.60 24.04 -11.12
N CYS A 20 28.53 23.78 -11.89
CA CYS A 20 27.24 23.50 -11.29
C CYS A 20 27.50 22.20 -10.54
N ASP A 21 28.12 22.36 -9.37
CA ASP A 21 28.11 21.40 -8.30
C ASP A 21 26.65 21.37 -7.86
N ASP A 22 25.79 20.80 -8.71
CA ASP A 22 24.66 20.04 -8.22
C ASP A 22 25.32 18.85 -7.55
N THR A 23 25.76 19.13 -6.32
CA THR A 23 25.95 18.14 -5.29
C THR A 23 24.60 17.43 -5.23
N THR A 24 24.43 16.40 -6.06
CA THR A 24 23.55 15.28 -5.79
C THR A 24 24.03 14.75 -4.45
N GLY A 25 23.57 15.39 -3.37
CA GLY A 25 23.69 14.89 -2.02
C GLY A 25 23.26 13.43 -2.09
N PRO A 26 24.01 12.53 -1.44
CA PRO A 26 23.87 11.09 -1.65
C PRO A 26 22.40 10.77 -1.68
N GLY A 27 21.87 10.36 -2.85
CA GLY A 27 20.45 10.18 -3.08
C GLY A 27 19.90 9.28 -2.00
N GLY A 28 19.39 9.90 -0.93
CA GLY A 28 19.24 9.23 0.34
C GLY A 28 18.12 8.24 0.16
N GLY A 29 18.31 6.97 0.50
CA GLY A 29 17.17 6.07 0.61
C GLY A 29 16.60 6.11 2.02
N GLY A 30 15.28 6.15 2.15
CA GLY A 30 14.56 5.82 3.37
C GLY A 30 14.13 4.36 3.37
N GLU A 31 13.79 3.83 4.55
CA GLU A 31 13.16 2.52 4.67
C GLU A 31 11.63 2.68 4.52
N MET A 32 11.01 1.80 3.74
CA MET A 32 9.56 1.65 3.70
C MET A 32 9.20 0.26 4.21
N GLN A 33 8.47 0.23 5.32
CA GLN A 33 7.96 -0.99 5.93
C GLN A 33 6.49 -1.19 5.55
N ILE A 34 6.16 -2.36 5.01
CA ILE A 34 4.79 -2.73 4.68
C ILE A 34 4.30 -3.76 5.69
N SER A 35 3.21 -3.46 6.38
CA SER A 35 2.54 -4.38 7.29
C SER A 35 1.10 -4.64 6.83
N ALA A 36 0.50 -5.74 7.27
CA ALA A 36 -0.89 -6.06 7.02
C ALA A 36 -1.64 -6.49 8.28
N VAL A 37 -2.95 -6.25 8.30
CA VAL A 37 -3.89 -6.66 9.37
C VAL A 37 -5.19 -7.17 8.74
N GLY A 38 -5.89 -8.08 9.44
CA GLY A 38 -7.14 -8.66 8.94
C GLY A 38 -8.30 -7.68 8.96
N ASP A 39 -8.62 -7.10 10.11
CA ASP A 39 -9.66 -6.08 10.24
C ASP A 39 -9.16 -5.02 11.23
N ALA A 40 -8.67 -3.90 10.72
CA ALA A 40 -8.23 -2.83 11.61
C ALA A 40 -9.45 -2.30 12.36
N SER A 41 -9.59 -2.72 13.63
CA SER A 41 -10.40 -1.99 14.61
C SER A 41 -10.07 -0.52 14.44
N SER A 42 -11.08 0.32 14.22
CA SER A 42 -10.86 1.75 14.01
C SER A 42 -10.14 2.30 15.24
N ALA A 43 -8.80 2.33 15.22
CA ALA A 43 -8.01 2.87 16.31
C ALA A 43 -8.34 4.38 16.42
N PRO A 44 -8.46 4.92 17.64
CA PRO A 44 -9.07 6.23 17.87
C PRO A 44 -8.15 7.31 17.30
N GLY A 45 -8.52 7.85 16.15
CA GLY A 45 -7.77 8.88 15.46
C GLY A 45 -8.73 9.84 14.77
N GLY A 46 -9.30 10.76 15.57
CA GLY A 46 -10.08 11.87 15.07
C GLY A 46 -11.22 12.25 16.01
N SER A 47 -10.95 13.17 16.95
CA SER A 47 -11.99 14.04 17.50
C SER A 47 -12.61 14.81 16.33
N SER A 48 -13.64 14.25 15.72
CA SER A 48 -14.53 14.99 14.83
C SER A 48 -15.64 15.57 15.71
N SER A 49 -15.66 16.89 15.75
CA SER A 49 -16.65 17.72 16.41
C SER A 49 -18.06 17.20 16.13
N SER A 50 -18.83 17.01 17.19
CA SER A 50 -20.24 16.67 17.13
C SER A 50 -21.01 17.77 16.41
N GLU A 51 -21.41 17.52 15.17
CA GLU A 51 -22.56 18.19 14.56
C GLU A 51 -23.67 17.16 14.37
N SER A 52 -24.54 17.11 15.38
CA SER A 52 -25.73 16.26 15.39
C SER A 52 -26.73 16.77 14.36
N THR A 53 -26.76 16.15 13.18
CA THR A 53 -27.95 16.18 12.31
C THR A 53 -28.59 14.80 12.34
N ALA A 54 -29.72 14.72 13.03
CA ALA A 54 -30.56 13.53 13.07
C ALA A 54 -31.30 13.37 11.74
N SER A 55 -31.23 12.18 11.13
CA SER A 55 -32.37 11.47 10.50
C SER A 55 -31.89 10.25 9.71
N GLY A 56 -32.41 9.07 10.06
CA GLY A 56 -32.27 7.84 9.28
C GLY A 56 -31.61 6.71 10.06
N GLY A 57 -32.41 5.85 10.70
CA GLY A 57 -31.92 4.64 11.35
C GLY A 57 -31.38 3.64 10.32
N GLU A 58 -30.08 3.73 10.04
CA GLU A 58 -29.36 2.65 9.41
C GLU A 58 -29.15 1.57 10.46
N SER A 59 -29.75 0.39 10.24
CA SER A 59 -29.49 -0.81 11.02
C SER A 59 -27.98 -1.03 11.09
N SER A 60 -27.38 -0.67 12.24
CA SER A 60 -26.01 -1.00 12.59
C SER A 60 -25.91 -2.51 12.63
N SER A 61 -25.64 -3.09 11.46
CA SER A 61 -25.33 -4.48 11.30
C SER A 61 -23.98 -4.63 11.96
N THR A 62 -23.96 -5.03 13.23
CA THR A 62 -22.74 -5.48 13.90
C THR A 62 -22.24 -6.68 13.10
N ALA A 63 -21.40 -6.44 12.09
CA ALA A 63 -20.65 -7.48 11.45
C ALA A 63 -19.82 -8.10 12.58
N GLY A 64 -20.11 -9.35 12.94
CA GLY A 64 -19.28 -10.05 13.93
C GLY A 64 -17.85 -10.08 13.43
N SER A 65 -16.86 -9.93 14.30
CA SER A 65 -15.45 -10.09 13.88
C SER A 65 -15.25 -11.50 13.32
N ALA A 66 -14.59 -11.58 12.16
CA ALA A 66 -14.27 -12.86 11.55
C ALA A 66 -13.10 -13.50 12.31
N GLU A 67 -13.32 -14.68 12.88
CA GLU A 67 -12.24 -15.47 13.50
C GLU A 67 -11.60 -16.39 12.46
N GLY A 68 -10.27 -16.52 12.53
CA GLY A 68 -9.49 -17.32 11.59
C GLY A 68 -8.24 -16.61 11.09
N THR A 69 -7.71 -17.08 9.96
CA THR A 69 -6.52 -16.51 9.32
C THR A 69 -6.82 -16.11 7.88
N VAL A 70 -6.15 -15.06 7.41
CA VAL A 70 -6.11 -14.68 5.99
C VAL A 70 -4.67 -14.75 5.52
N GLU A 71 -4.43 -15.60 4.52
CA GLU A 71 -3.15 -15.77 3.84
C GLU A 71 -3.24 -15.13 2.46
N PHE A 72 -2.23 -14.35 2.09
CA PHE A 72 -2.22 -13.69 0.78
C PHE A 72 -0.81 -13.55 0.23
N ARG A 73 -0.73 -13.30 -1.07
CA ARG A 73 0.50 -12.94 -1.80
C ARG A 73 0.30 -11.61 -2.51
N ALA A 74 1.17 -10.64 -2.25
CA ALA A 74 1.01 -9.29 -2.81
C ALA A 74 2.31 -8.64 -3.26
N ARG A 75 2.21 -7.79 -4.29
CA ARG A 75 3.23 -6.84 -4.70
C ARG A 75 2.81 -5.42 -4.35
N VAL A 76 3.74 -4.62 -3.87
CA VAL A 76 3.47 -3.25 -3.44
C VAL A 76 4.27 -2.28 -4.27
N PHE A 77 3.59 -1.26 -4.78
CA PHE A 77 4.16 -0.19 -5.58
C PHE A 77 3.78 1.16 -4.99
N VAL A 78 4.70 2.12 -5.12
CA VAL A 78 4.44 3.53 -4.81
C VAL A 78 4.69 4.36 -6.06
N ARG A 79 3.94 5.45 -6.25
CA ARG A 79 4.07 6.33 -7.41
C ARG A 79 4.75 7.63 -7.01
N THR A 80 5.82 7.98 -7.70
CA THR A 80 6.48 9.29 -7.52
C THR A 80 5.57 10.41 -8.01
N THR A 81 5.79 11.64 -7.54
CA THR A 81 5.06 12.81 -8.06
C THR A 81 5.32 13.08 -9.54
N ALA A 82 6.46 12.62 -10.08
CA ALA A 82 6.76 12.62 -11.51
C ALA A 82 5.95 11.56 -12.31
N GLY A 83 5.25 10.65 -11.63
CA GLY A 83 4.32 9.70 -12.22
C GLY A 83 4.87 8.29 -12.42
N GLU A 84 6.09 7.99 -11.97
CA GLU A 84 6.72 6.68 -12.11
C GLU A 84 6.32 5.73 -10.98
N TRP A 85 6.12 4.45 -11.31
CA TRP A 85 5.86 3.40 -10.32
C TRP A 85 7.16 2.74 -9.86
N VAL A 86 7.38 2.70 -8.55
CA VAL A 86 8.50 2.04 -7.90
C VAL A 86 7.97 0.82 -7.13
N GLU A 87 8.48 -0.36 -7.45
CA GLU A 87 8.15 -1.59 -6.72
C GLU A 87 8.92 -1.66 -5.40
N VAL A 88 8.20 -1.79 -4.29
CA VAL A 88 8.76 -1.93 -2.93
C VAL A 88 9.11 -3.40 -2.66
N THR A 89 8.31 -4.33 -3.15
CA THR A 89 8.51 -5.78 -3.04
C THR A 89 9.59 -6.27 -4.03
N ARG A 90 10.86 -6.25 -3.62
CA ARG A 90 12.03 -6.43 -4.52
C ARG A 90 12.14 -7.76 -5.26
N ARG A 91 11.41 -8.81 -4.86
CA ARG A 91 11.54 -10.17 -5.42
C ARG A 91 10.23 -10.71 -5.99
N GLY A 92 9.27 -9.84 -6.31
CA GLY A 92 7.93 -10.22 -6.72
C GLY A 92 6.96 -10.29 -5.54
N ALA A 93 5.89 -11.07 -5.65
CA ALA A 93 4.85 -11.09 -4.62
C ALA A 93 5.32 -11.80 -3.35
N GLU A 94 5.20 -11.10 -2.22
CA GLU A 94 5.54 -11.57 -0.89
C GLU A 94 4.31 -12.16 -0.20
N SER A 95 4.50 -13.24 0.56
CA SER A 95 3.43 -13.90 1.32
C SER A 95 3.30 -13.33 2.72
N ALA A 96 2.08 -13.17 3.22
CA ALA A 96 1.82 -12.87 4.62
C ALA A 96 0.55 -13.58 5.13
N SER A 97 0.50 -13.78 6.44
CA SER A 97 -0.63 -14.37 7.16
C SER A 97 -1.04 -13.46 8.30
N VAL A 98 -2.32 -13.12 8.39
CA VAL A 98 -2.88 -12.24 9.42
C VAL A 98 -4.09 -12.88 10.07
N GLN A 99 -4.38 -12.53 11.33
CA GLN A 99 -5.65 -12.92 11.95
C GLN A 99 -6.79 -12.15 11.28
N ALA A 100 -7.83 -12.84 10.84
CA ALA A 100 -8.96 -12.25 10.13
C ALA A 100 -9.69 -11.17 10.96
N SER A 101 -9.70 -11.33 12.28
CA SER A 101 -10.32 -10.42 13.25
C SER A 101 -9.56 -9.11 13.42
N GLY A 102 -8.29 -9.08 12.99
CA GLY A 102 -7.35 -7.98 13.25
C GLY A 102 -6.94 -7.80 14.71
N THR A 103 -7.25 -8.75 15.61
CA THR A 103 -6.80 -8.71 17.02
C THR A 103 -5.32 -9.02 17.19
N GLY A 104 -4.67 -9.57 16.16
CA GLY A 104 -3.25 -9.88 16.14
C GLY A 104 -2.38 -8.65 15.89
N GLN A 105 -1.07 -8.82 16.10
CA GLN A 105 -0.09 -7.83 15.63
C GLN A 105 -0.10 -7.76 14.10
N ALA A 106 0.17 -6.58 13.56
CA ALA A 106 0.32 -6.40 12.12
C ALA A 106 1.46 -7.28 11.60
N ALA A 107 1.19 -8.11 10.61
CA ALA A 107 2.19 -8.96 10.00
C ALA A 107 3.08 -8.14 9.07
N LEU A 108 4.40 -8.25 9.21
CA LEU A 108 5.33 -7.66 8.25
C LEU A 108 5.20 -8.40 6.91
N VAL A 109 4.87 -7.66 5.85
CA VAL A 109 4.82 -8.18 4.47
C VAL A 109 6.20 -8.03 3.84
N THR A 110 6.77 -6.82 3.90
CA THR A 110 8.13 -6.57 3.40
C THR A 110 8.71 -5.33 4.06
N SER A 111 10.04 -5.20 4.04
CA SER A 111 10.73 -3.94 4.31
C SER A 111 11.80 -3.73 3.25
N ALA A 112 11.82 -2.54 2.64
CA ALA A 112 12.76 -2.23 1.58
C ALA A 112 13.21 -0.78 1.63
N ARG A 113 14.45 -0.54 1.21
CA ARG A 113 14.95 0.82 0.97
C ARG A 113 14.37 1.37 -0.33
N VAL A 114 13.77 2.54 -0.26
CA VAL A 114 13.17 3.30 -1.37
C VAL A 114 13.86 4.66 -1.45
N ALA A 115 13.98 5.25 -2.64
CA ALA A 115 14.56 6.58 -2.80
C ALA A 115 13.79 7.62 -1.97
N ALA A 116 14.49 8.51 -1.28
CA ALA A 116 13.85 9.64 -0.62
C ALA A 116 13.19 10.54 -1.66
N GLY A 117 12.04 11.09 -1.32
CA GLY A 117 11.24 11.92 -2.22
C GLY A 117 9.77 11.90 -1.89
N SER A 118 9.00 12.58 -2.73
CA SER A 118 7.54 12.68 -2.60
C SER A 118 6.83 11.67 -3.50
N TYR A 119 5.78 11.07 -2.94
CA TYR A 119 4.95 10.07 -3.58
C TYR A 119 3.48 10.49 -3.45
N ASN A 120 2.66 10.10 -4.43
CA ASN A 120 1.26 10.53 -4.51
C ASN A 120 0.25 9.39 -4.63
N ARG A 121 0.72 8.13 -4.73
CA ARG A 121 -0.16 6.97 -4.85
C ARG A 121 0.51 5.70 -4.35
N VAL A 122 -0.31 4.79 -3.82
CA VAL A 122 0.07 3.42 -3.47
C VAL A 122 -0.78 2.45 -4.28
N ARG A 123 -0.17 1.36 -4.74
CA ARG A 123 -0.84 0.24 -5.41
C ARG A 123 -0.42 -1.07 -4.76
N VAL A 124 -1.38 -1.91 -4.39
CA VAL A 124 -1.15 -3.28 -3.94
C VAL A 124 -1.82 -4.23 -4.93
N ARG A 125 -1.03 -5.11 -5.54
CA ARG A 125 -1.52 -6.17 -6.43
C ARG A 125 -1.51 -7.49 -5.70
N PHE A 126 -2.67 -8.08 -5.50
CA PHE A 126 -2.83 -9.38 -4.87
C PHE A 126 -2.83 -10.47 -5.94
N GLU A 127 -1.90 -11.42 -5.83
CA GLU A 127 -1.86 -12.62 -6.68
C GLU A 127 -2.85 -13.66 -6.16
N GLU A 128 -2.90 -13.84 -4.84
CA GLU A 128 -3.71 -14.85 -4.17
C GLU A 128 -4.18 -14.34 -2.81
N VAL A 129 -5.42 -14.67 -2.42
CA VAL A 129 -6.00 -14.36 -1.10
C VAL A 129 -6.92 -15.51 -0.70
N ASN A 130 -6.58 -16.17 0.41
CA ASN A 130 -7.35 -17.25 1.01
C ASN A 130 -7.63 -16.93 2.49
N ALA A 131 -8.84 -17.17 2.95
CA ALA A 131 -9.19 -17.08 4.35
C ALA A 131 -9.58 -18.46 4.88
N ASN A 132 -8.99 -18.89 5.98
CA ASN A 132 -9.48 -20.01 6.76
C ASN A 132 -10.29 -19.46 7.93
N VAL A 133 -11.62 -19.51 7.79
CA VAL A 133 -12.55 -18.92 8.77
C VAL A 133 -12.95 -20.00 9.78
N THR A 134 -12.70 -19.75 11.06
CA THR A 134 -13.13 -20.64 12.15
C THR A 134 -14.52 -20.26 12.66
N SER A 135 -14.86 -18.96 12.64
CA SER A 135 -16.18 -18.47 13.01
C SER A 135 -16.42 -17.06 12.47
N PHE A 136 -17.45 -16.87 11.66
CA PHE A 136 -17.90 -15.54 11.28
C PHE A 136 -19.41 -15.54 11.04
N ARG A 137 -20.16 -14.69 11.76
CA ARG A 137 -21.62 -14.63 11.64
C ARG A 137 -22.03 -13.47 10.75
N ILE A 138 -22.72 -13.77 9.65
CA ILE A 138 -23.34 -12.79 8.77
C ILE A 138 -24.77 -12.54 9.26
N GLY A 139 -25.01 -11.32 9.73
CA GLY A 139 -26.31 -10.92 10.28
C GLY A 139 -26.76 -11.82 11.43
N VAL A 140 -28.03 -12.24 11.40
CA VAL A 140 -28.66 -12.98 12.51
C VAL A 140 -28.63 -14.51 12.37
N GLY A 141 -28.16 -15.07 11.26
CA GLY A 141 -28.44 -16.50 10.97
C GLY A 141 -27.32 -17.32 10.34
N THR A 142 -26.44 -16.73 9.54
CA THR A 142 -25.48 -17.54 8.76
C THR A 142 -24.12 -17.54 9.43
N LEU A 143 -23.69 -18.71 9.89
CA LEU A 143 -22.32 -18.93 10.35
C LEU A 143 -21.46 -19.39 9.16
N LEU A 144 -20.43 -18.62 8.84
CA LEU A 144 -19.38 -19.00 7.91
C LEU A 144 -18.25 -19.70 8.68
N THR A 145 -17.87 -20.86 8.17
CA THR A 145 -16.70 -21.64 8.60
C THR A 145 -16.06 -22.31 7.39
N GLY A 146 -14.76 -22.61 7.47
CA GLY A 146 -13.98 -23.27 6.42
C GLY A 146 -13.18 -22.28 5.57
N SER A 147 -12.62 -22.81 4.48
CA SER A 147 -11.76 -22.03 3.58
C SER A 147 -12.58 -21.27 2.54
N PHE A 148 -12.26 -19.98 2.38
CA PHE A 148 -12.79 -19.08 1.37
C PHE A 148 -11.64 -18.51 0.54
N HIS A 149 -11.87 -18.24 -0.73
CA HIS A 149 -10.88 -17.64 -1.63
C HIS A 149 -11.46 -16.42 -2.34
N VAL A 150 -10.60 -15.46 -2.68
CA VAL A 150 -10.97 -14.39 -3.60
C VAL A 150 -10.83 -14.92 -5.03
N GLN A 151 -11.86 -14.73 -5.85
CA GLN A 151 -11.84 -15.15 -7.24
C GLN A 151 -10.72 -14.45 -7.99
N SER A 152 -9.90 -15.26 -8.67
CA SER A 152 -8.82 -14.78 -9.51
C SER A 152 -9.15 -15.00 -10.99
N GLU A 153 -8.79 -14.02 -11.80
CA GLU A 153 -8.84 -14.10 -13.27
C GLU A 153 -7.47 -13.67 -13.77
N GLY A 154 -6.84 -14.50 -14.61
CA GLY A 154 -5.47 -14.29 -15.06
C GLY A 154 -4.41 -14.39 -13.94
N GLY A 155 -4.69 -15.13 -12.86
CA GLY A 155 -3.73 -15.29 -11.74
C GLY A 155 -3.63 -14.10 -10.80
N HIS A 156 -4.64 -13.22 -10.79
CA HIS A 156 -4.69 -12.04 -9.93
C HIS A 156 -5.99 -12.01 -9.13
N ALA A 157 -5.89 -11.99 -7.80
CA ALA A 157 -7.02 -11.85 -6.88
C ALA A 157 -7.57 -10.41 -6.83
N GLY A 158 -6.76 -9.40 -7.19
CA GLY A 158 -7.21 -8.02 -7.35
C GLY A 158 -6.10 -6.98 -7.29
N THR A 159 -6.42 -5.72 -7.61
CA THR A 159 -5.52 -4.56 -7.46
C THR A 159 -6.23 -3.45 -6.69
N VAL A 160 -5.60 -2.97 -5.63
CA VAL A 160 -6.10 -1.86 -4.82
C VAL A 160 -5.17 -0.67 -4.98
N GLU A 161 -5.71 0.45 -5.42
CA GLU A 161 -5.00 1.74 -5.51
C GLU A 161 -5.63 2.75 -4.56
N ARG A 162 -4.77 3.56 -3.93
CA ARG A 162 -5.18 4.72 -3.13
C ARG A 162 -4.28 5.90 -3.43
N ASP A 163 -4.91 7.03 -3.73
CA ASP A 163 -4.25 8.32 -3.79
C ASP A 163 -3.88 8.78 -2.38
N GLY A 164 -2.73 9.43 -2.25
CA GLY A 164 -2.25 9.95 -0.98
C GLY A 164 -0.86 10.56 -1.13
N SER A 165 -0.68 11.75 -0.58
CA SER A 165 0.62 12.44 -0.59
C SER A 165 1.43 12.02 0.63
N PHE A 166 2.63 11.48 0.42
CA PHE A 166 3.56 11.13 1.49
C PHE A 166 5.01 11.37 1.06
N GLU A 167 5.88 11.56 2.05
CA GLU A 167 7.29 11.84 1.86
C GLU A 167 8.11 10.74 2.53
N ILE A 168 9.05 10.16 1.79
CA ILE A 168 10.07 9.27 2.34
C ILE A 168 11.33 10.12 2.53
N ARG A 169 11.81 10.26 3.77
CA ARG A 169 13.04 11.02 4.06
C ARG A 169 14.26 10.10 4.09
N GLY A 170 15.42 10.64 3.72
CA GLY A 170 16.68 9.90 3.80
C GLY A 170 16.98 9.49 5.23
N GLY A 171 17.21 8.20 5.46
CA GLY A 171 17.54 7.66 6.80
C GLY A 171 16.34 7.53 7.77
N SER A 172 15.12 7.86 7.34
CA SER A 172 13.90 7.59 8.14
C SER A 172 13.23 6.28 7.71
N SER A 173 12.33 5.78 8.56
CA SER A 173 11.41 4.69 8.23
C SER A 173 9.99 5.25 8.05
N SER A 174 9.32 4.85 6.97
CA SER A 174 7.92 5.14 6.68
C SER A 174 7.13 3.84 6.66
N ARG A 175 5.87 3.85 7.07
CA ARG A 175 5.08 2.62 7.15
C ARG A 175 3.85 2.67 6.26
N LEU A 176 3.56 1.56 5.58
CA LEU A 176 2.29 1.31 4.91
C LEU A 176 1.57 0.18 5.64
N LEU A 177 0.34 0.43 6.06
CA LEU A 177 -0.56 -0.58 6.59
C LEU A 177 -1.59 -0.98 5.52
N ILE A 178 -1.63 -2.28 5.22
CA ILE A 178 -2.66 -2.94 4.43
C ILE A 178 -3.71 -3.50 5.38
N ASP A 179 -4.86 -2.84 5.46
CA ASP A 179 -6.01 -3.33 6.20
C ASP A 179 -6.90 -4.13 5.24
N LEU A 180 -6.89 -5.46 5.40
CA LEU A 180 -7.67 -6.35 4.54
C LEU A 180 -9.18 -6.20 4.76
N ASN A 181 -9.60 -5.59 5.88
CA ASN A 181 -10.99 -5.38 6.25
C ASN A 181 -11.83 -6.66 6.05
N SER A 182 -11.37 -7.74 6.68
CA SER A 182 -11.77 -9.11 6.37
C SER A 182 -13.26 -9.35 6.56
N GLY A 183 -13.84 -8.76 7.61
CA GLY A 183 -15.29 -8.82 7.83
C GLY A 183 -16.09 -8.25 6.66
N ALA A 184 -15.63 -7.14 6.05
CA ALA A 184 -16.37 -6.47 4.99
C ALA A 184 -16.48 -7.33 3.72
N TRP A 185 -15.40 -7.95 3.23
CA TRP A 185 -15.47 -8.79 2.03
C TRP A 185 -15.97 -10.20 2.31
N LEU A 186 -15.69 -10.79 3.49
CA LEU A 186 -16.25 -12.10 3.87
C LEU A 186 -17.78 -12.05 4.03
N SER A 187 -18.35 -10.90 4.42
CA SER A 187 -19.81 -10.71 4.48
C SER A 187 -20.50 -10.86 3.12
N ARG A 188 -19.74 -10.75 2.02
CA ARG A 188 -20.22 -10.87 0.64
C ARG A 188 -19.86 -12.21 0.00
N ALA A 189 -19.32 -13.15 0.78
CA ALA A 189 -18.92 -14.45 0.26
C ALA A 189 -20.11 -15.28 -0.22
N ASN A 190 -19.96 -15.91 -1.39
CA ASN A 190 -20.87 -16.93 -1.82
C ASN A 190 -20.62 -18.21 -1.01
N THR A 191 -21.58 -18.60 -0.19
CA THR A 191 -21.46 -19.73 0.74
C THR A 191 -21.47 -21.10 0.05
N GLN A 192 -22.04 -21.19 -1.15
CA GLN A 192 -22.08 -22.42 -1.95
C GLN A 192 -20.72 -22.67 -2.62
N THR A 193 -20.13 -21.63 -3.22
CA THR A 193 -18.87 -21.74 -3.97
C THR A 193 -17.63 -21.43 -3.12
N ARG A 194 -17.81 -20.97 -1.88
CA ARG A 194 -16.73 -20.54 -0.97
C ARG A 194 -15.81 -19.49 -1.61
N ALA A 195 -16.40 -18.60 -2.38
CA ALA A 195 -15.68 -17.61 -3.17
C ALA A 195 -16.18 -16.20 -2.88
N VAL A 196 -15.29 -15.22 -2.95
CA VAL A 196 -15.60 -13.79 -2.90
C VAL A 196 -15.21 -13.16 -4.22
N SER A 197 -16.05 -12.27 -4.76
CA SER A 197 -15.73 -11.58 -6.00
C SER A 197 -14.50 -10.67 -5.82
N ARG A 198 -13.69 -10.52 -6.86
CA ARG A 198 -12.58 -9.57 -6.89
C ARG A 198 -13.02 -8.16 -6.49
N ALA A 199 -14.14 -7.70 -7.04
CA ALA A 199 -14.65 -6.34 -6.82
C ALA A 199 -15.03 -6.09 -5.36
N ASP A 200 -15.63 -7.08 -4.69
CA ASP A 200 -15.98 -7.00 -3.27
C ASP A 200 -14.72 -6.92 -2.39
N PHE A 201 -13.71 -7.72 -2.72
CA PHE A 201 -12.42 -7.68 -2.04
C PHE A 201 -11.72 -6.32 -2.23
N GLU A 202 -11.59 -5.84 -3.47
CA GLU A 202 -10.93 -4.55 -3.77
C GLU A 202 -11.64 -3.35 -3.11
N THR A 203 -12.97 -3.40 -3.01
CA THR A 203 -13.77 -2.37 -2.33
C THR A 203 -13.54 -2.38 -0.82
N ALA A 204 -13.35 -3.56 -0.21
CA ALA A 204 -13.17 -3.70 1.22
C ALA A 204 -11.79 -3.24 1.70
N VAL A 205 -10.73 -3.58 0.96
CA VAL A 205 -9.34 -3.33 1.36
C VAL A 205 -9.04 -1.83 1.48
N ARG A 206 -8.31 -1.48 2.55
CA ARG A 206 -7.89 -0.12 2.86
C ARG A 206 -6.36 -0.06 2.96
N LEU A 207 -5.79 1.04 2.46
CA LEU A 207 -4.36 1.31 2.53
C LEU A 207 -4.16 2.60 3.33
N ARG A 208 -3.22 2.59 4.27
CA ARG A 208 -2.88 3.77 5.09
C ARG A 208 -1.36 3.93 5.15
N VAL A 209 -0.86 5.13 4.88
CA VAL A 209 0.55 5.47 5.09
C VAL A 209 0.66 6.15 6.46
N GLU A 210 1.57 5.65 7.30
CA GLU A 210 1.86 6.12 8.67
C GLU A 210 3.27 6.72 8.76
#